data_AF-A0A7Y6XN97-F1
#
_entry.id   AF-A0A7Y6XN97-F1
#
_cell.length_a   1.000
_cell.length_b   1.000
_cell.length_c   1.000
_cell.angle_alpha   90.00
_cell.angle_beta   90.00
_cell.angle_gamma   90.00
#
_symmetry.space_group_name_H-M   'P 1'
#
loop_
_entity.id
_entity.type
_entity.pdbx_description
1 polymer ?
#
loop_
_entity_poly.entity_id
_entity_poly.type
_entity_poly.pdbx_seq_one_letter_code
_entity_poly.pdbx_strand_id
1 'polypeptide(L)'
;LGTLKFTSGSIRAEEAGLGPNTSFSGSSGNFKIQTYSSLQDFNYDLSSSSGSLKVGDRKTSKKLEIDNGSDSWIKGRITSGSISIEN
;
A
#
# COMPACT_ATOMS: atom_id res chain seq x y z
N LEU A 1 8.00 1.24 8.92
CA LEU A 1 6.56 1.21 9.24
C LEU A 1 6.20 -0.18 9.77
N GLY A 2 5.16 -0.28 10.60
CA GLY A 2 4.60 -1.56 11.09
C GLY A 2 3.22 -1.85 10.50
N THR A 3 2.40 -2.62 11.21
CA THR A 3 1.02 -2.90 10.80
C THR A 3 0.09 -1.72 11.09
N LEU A 4 -0.55 -1.20 10.04
CA LEU A 4 -1.57 -0.17 10.14
C LEU A 4 -2.95 -0.76 9.81
N LYS A 5 -3.82 -0.78 10.81
CA LYS A 5 -5.21 -1.24 10.68
C LYS A 5 -6.16 -0.09 10.98
N PHE A 6 -7.07 0.18 10.05
CA PHE A 6 -8.08 1.22 10.23
C PHE A 6 -9.40 0.77 9.62
N THR A 7 -10.53 1.26 10.12
CA THR A 7 -11.84 0.84 9.60
C THR A 7 -12.40 1.88 8.63
N SER A 8 -12.23 3.16 8.96
CA SER A 8 -12.82 4.28 8.21
C SER A 8 -11.95 5.53 8.36
N GLY A 9 -11.65 6.24 7.26
CA GLY A 9 -10.91 7.51 7.32
C GLY A 9 -9.87 7.70 6.21
N SER A 10 -9.07 8.76 6.33
CA SER A 10 -7.91 9.00 5.45
C SER A 10 -6.63 8.88 6.25
N ILE A 11 -5.74 7.98 5.84
CA ILE A 11 -4.41 7.84 6.42
C ILE A 11 -3.40 8.41 5.45
N ARG A 12 -2.62 9.37 5.95
CA ARG A 12 -1.43 9.90 5.29
C ARG A 12 -0.22 9.52 6.12
N ALA A 13 0.70 8.79 5.50
CA ALA A 13 2.01 8.49 6.06
C ALA A 13 3.03 9.16 5.16
N GLU A 14 3.60 10.27 5.61
CA GLU A 14 4.64 11.03 4.90
C GLU A 14 6.01 10.68 5.51
N GLU A 15 7.05 10.66 4.68
CA GLU A 15 8.43 10.28 5.07
C GLU A 15 8.53 8.91 5.75
N ALA A 16 7.66 8.00 5.36
CA ALA A 16 7.50 6.75 6.08
C ALA A 16 8.39 5.66 5.49
N GLY A 17 9.40 5.21 6.25
CA GLY A 17 10.24 4.09 5.83
C GLY A 17 9.44 2.81 5.68
N LEU A 18 9.47 2.21 4.49
CA LEU A 18 8.91 0.88 4.24
C LEU A 18 9.84 -0.19 4.79
N GLY A 19 9.26 -1.27 5.29
CA GLY A 19 10.02 -2.41 5.81
C GLY A 19 9.22 -3.70 5.71
N PRO A 20 9.84 -4.86 5.93
CA PRO A 20 9.24 -6.18 5.71
C PRO A 20 7.95 -6.42 6.53
N ASN A 21 7.80 -5.74 7.66
CA ASN A 21 6.62 -5.85 8.52
C ASN A 21 5.54 -4.79 8.23
N THR A 22 5.65 -4.10 7.10
CA THR A 22 4.69 -3.06 6.75
C THR A 22 3.47 -3.69 6.10
N SER A 23 2.32 -3.54 6.75
CA SER A 23 1.06 -4.07 6.24
C SER A 23 -0.09 -3.10 6.48
N PHE A 24 -0.98 -2.96 5.52
CA PHE A 24 -2.13 -2.07 5.57
C PHE A 24 -3.43 -2.87 5.51
N SER A 25 -4.38 -2.57 6.39
CA SER A 25 -5.71 -3.16 6.32
C SER A 25 -6.77 -2.12 6.64
N GLY A 26 -7.82 -2.06 5.82
CA GLY A 26 -9.02 -1.36 6.23
C GLY A 26 -10.28 -1.64 5.44
N SER A 27 -11.39 -1.09 5.93
CA SER A 27 -12.69 -1.29 5.28
C SER A 27 -12.96 -0.18 4.26
N SER A 28 -12.95 1.09 4.66
CA SER A 28 -13.33 2.17 3.74
C SER A 28 -12.50 3.44 3.94
N GLY A 29 -11.83 3.95 2.92
CA GLY A 29 -10.99 5.13 3.11
C GLY A 29 -9.92 5.39 2.06
N ASN A 30 -9.06 6.36 2.33
CA ASN A 30 -7.94 6.72 1.47
C ASN A 30 -6.62 6.49 2.20
N PHE A 31 -5.73 5.72 1.60
CA PHE A 31 -4.41 5.43 2.12
C PHE A 31 -3.39 6.06 1.18
N LYS A 32 -2.68 7.08 1.66
CA LYS A 32 -1.59 7.69 0.90
C LYS A 32 -0.30 7.54 1.68
N ILE A 33 0.66 6.87 1.06
CA ILE A 33 1.98 6.61 1.63
C ILE A 33 2.99 7.27 0.73
N GLN A 34 3.77 8.15 1.33
CA GLN A 34 4.93 8.75 0.70
C GLN A 34 6.15 8.22 1.45
N THR A 35 6.89 7.34 0.78
CA THR A 35 8.14 6.78 1.28
C THR A 35 9.30 7.49 0.62
N TYR A 36 10.44 7.62 1.28
CA TYR A 36 11.69 8.04 0.61
C TYR A 36 12.47 6.83 0.04
N SER A 37 12.08 5.61 0.42
CA SER A 37 12.72 4.38 -0.05
C SER A 37 12.28 4.05 -1.48
N SER A 38 13.19 3.52 -2.30
CA SER A 38 12.86 3.16 -3.68
C SER A 38 11.81 2.06 -3.71
N LEU A 39 10.75 2.27 -4.50
CA LEU A 39 9.67 1.30 -4.58
C LEU A 39 10.16 -0.07 -5.09
N GLN A 40 11.22 -0.08 -5.90
CA GLN A 40 11.83 -1.28 -6.46
C GLN A 40 12.53 -2.15 -5.40
N ASP A 41 12.88 -1.62 -4.23
CA ASP A 41 13.49 -2.39 -3.14
C ASP A 41 12.48 -3.25 -2.38
N PHE A 42 11.19 -3.24 -2.76
CA PHE A 42 10.12 -3.96 -2.08
C PHE A 42 9.16 -4.59 -3.10
N ASN A 43 8.55 -5.71 -2.71
CA ASN A 43 7.44 -6.30 -3.44
C ASN A 43 6.13 -5.78 -2.86
N TYR A 44 5.08 -5.74 -3.68
CA TYR A 44 3.76 -5.25 -3.29
C TYR A 44 2.70 -6.29 -3.58
N ASP A 45 1.88 -6.58 -2.59
CA ASP A 45 0.64 -7.34 -2.74
C ASP A 45 -0.49 -6.53 -2.15
N LEU A 46 -1.15 -5.77 -3.02
CA LEU A 46 -2.30 -4.95 -2.64
C LEU A 46 -3.58 -5.56 -3.24
N SER A 47 -4.63 -5.58 -2.44
CA SER A 47 -5.95 -6.07 -2.84
C SER A 47 -7.06 -5.12 -2.42
N SER A 48 -8.05 -4.97 -3.29
CA SER A 48 -9.26 -4.21 -3.02
C SER A 48 -10.52 -4.89 -3.53
N SER A 49 -11.62 -4.81 -2.75
CA SER A 49 -12.90 -5.37 -3.20
C SER A 49 -13.58 -4.48 -4.25
N SER A 50 -13.64 -3.17 -4.01
CA SER A 50 -14.28 -2.19 -4.92
C SER A 50 -13.47 -0.89 -5.03
N GLY A 51 -12.21 -0.92 -4.61
CA GLY A 51 -11.34 0.23 -4.47
C GLY A 51 -10.47 0.57 -5.68
N SER A 52 -9.44 1.40 -5.44
CA SER A 52 -8.33 1.59 -6.38
C SER A 52 -6.98 1.50 -5.69
N LEU A 53 -6.00 0.92 -6.39
CA LEU A 53 -4.68 0.62 -5.88
C LEU A 53 -3.66 1.24 -6.82
N LYS A 54 -2.72 2.02 -6.28
CA LYS A 54 -1.67 2.69 -7.03
C LYS A 54 -0.34 2.51 -6.29
N VAL A 55 0.71 2.12 -7.00
CA VAL A 55 2.09 2.02 -6.51
C VAL A 55 3.00 2.61 -7.58
N GLY A 56 3.58 3.77 -7.30
CA GLY A 56 4.34 4.54 -8.28
C GLY A 56 3.50 4.79 -9.53
N ASP A 57 3.98 4.32 -10.68
CA ASP A 57 3.30 4.44 -11.97
C ASP A 57 2.28 3.33 -12.25
N ARG A 58 2.22 2.28 -11.42
CA ARG A 58 1.29 1.16 -11.59
C ARG A 58 -0.02 1.43 -10.87
N LYS A 59 -1.14 1.30 -11.57
CA LYS A 59 -2.49 1.47 -11.01
C LYS A 59 -3.43 0.37 -11.46
N THR A 60 -4.26 -0.11 -10.54
CA THR A 60 -5.30 -1.13 -10.74
C THR A 60 -6.45 -0.91 -9.77
N SER A 61 -7.50 -1.72 -9.85
CA SER A 61 -8.75 -1.52 -9.07
C SER A 61 -9.12 -2.69 -8.16
N LYS A 62 -8.51 -3.87 -8.33
CA LYS A 62 -8.90 -5.08 -7.56
C LYS A 62 -7.73 -5.80 -6.93
N LYS A 63 -6.65 -6.01 -7.69
CA LYS A 63 -5.43 -6.62 -7.18
C LYS A 63 -4.25 -6.01 -7.92
N LEU A 64 -3.23 -5.62 -7.16
CA LEU A 64 -1.94 -5.14 -7.63
C LEU A 64 -0.88 -6.04 -7.01
N GLU A 65 -0.19 -6.78 -7.86
CA GLU A 65 0.96 -7.56 -7.45
C GLU A 65 2.16 -7.04 -8.22
N ILE A 66 3.21 -6.66 -7.51
CA ILE A 66 4.47 -6.21 -8.08
C ILE A 66 5.56 -7.03 -7.39
N ASP A 67 6.23 -7.86 -8.18
CA ASP A 67 7.43 -8.57 -7.78
C ASP A 67 8.63 -7.82 -8.38
N ASN A 68 9.44 -7.23 -7.51
CA ASN A 68 10.69 -6.57 -7.88
C ASN A 68 11.92 -7.43 -7.51
N GLY A 69 11.73 -8.68 -7.03
CA GLY A 69 12.82 -9.55 -6.59
C GLY A 69 13.38 -9.21 -5.21
N SER A 70 12.63 -8.45 -4.39
CA SER A 70 13.02 -8.14 -3.01
C SER A 70 12.62 -9.27 -2.04
N ASP A 71 13.31 -9.38 -0.91
CA ASP A 71 12.88 -10.25 0.20
C ASP A 71 11.66 -9.71 0.97
N SER A 72 11.39 -8.40 0.86
CA SER A 72 10.37 -7.72 1.65
C SER A 72 9.06 -7.52 0.88
N TRP A 73 7.95 -8.02 1.44
CA TRP A 73 6.61 -7.90 0.86
C TRP A 73 5.72 -6.93 1.63
N ILE A 74 5.28 -5.88 0.95
CA ILE A 74 4.34 -4.90 1.47
C ILE A 74 2.92 -5.35 1.14
N LYS A 75 2.16 -5.71 2.17
CA LYS A 75 0.79 -6.25 2.01
C LYS A 75 -0.25 -5.19 2.32
N GLY A 76 -1.24 -5.04 1.45
CA GLY A 76 -2.32 -4.07 1.63
C GLY A 76 -3.68 -4.65 1.28
N ARG A 77 -4.68 -4.41 2.12
CA ARG A 77 -6.05 -4.82 1.85
C ARG A 77 -7.05 -3.72 2.19
N ILE A 78 -7.90 -3.35 1.23
CA ILE A 78 -8.98 -2.40 1.46
C ILE A 78 -10.30 -2.87 0.87
N THR A 79 -11.42 -2.74 1.58
CA THR A 79 -12.71 -3.16 1.01
C THR A 79 -13.21 -2.15 -0.04
N SER A 80 -13.46 -0.91 0.37
CA SER A 80 -14.06 0.15 -0.44
C SER A 80 -13.29 1.46 -0.25
N GLY A 81 -12.20 1.66 -1.00
CA GLY A 81 -11.34 2.83 -0.82
C GLY A 81 -10.19 2.90 -1.80
N SER A 82 -9.18 3.72 -1.55
CA SER A 82 -7.97 3.74 -2.39
C SER A 82 -6.68 3.63 -1.61
N ILE A 83 -5.71 2.91 -2.15
CA ILE A 83 -4.34 2.82 -1.64
C ILE A 83 -3.43 3.42 -2.71
N SER A 84 -2.63 4.40 -2.32
CA SER A 84 -1.61 5.04 -3.16
C SER A 84 -0.28 5.02 -2.42
N ILE A 85 0.73 4.40 -3.02
CA ILE A 85 2.10 4.39 -2.53
C ILE A 85 2.95 5.12 -3.57
N GLU A 86 3.63 6.17 -3.14
CA GLU A 86 4.44 7.05 -3.98
C GLU A 86 5.81 7.26 -3.30
N ASN A 87 6.84 7.53 -4.12
CA ASN A 87 8.17 7.91 -3.64
C ASN A 87 8.34 9.43 -3.72
#